data_AF-A0A256FW79-F1
#
_entry.id   AF-A0A256FW79-F1
#
_cell.length_a   1.000
_cell.length_b   1.000
_cell.length_c   1.000
_cell.angle_alpha   90.00
_cell.angle_beta   90.00
_cell.angle_gamma   90.00
#
_symmetry.space_group_name_H-M   'P 1'
#
loop_
_entity.id
_entity.type
_entity.pdbx_description
1 polymer ?
#
loop_
_entity_poly.entity_id
_entity_poly.type
_entity_poly.pdbx_seq_one_letter_code
_entity_poly.pdbx_strand_id
1 'polypeptide(L)'
;MHPFRDGNGRVGRLLLPVMMADEGHEPVYLSSFIEENKQRYYDGLKAAQQRMDYSPLVVFMANAIKESVYELKRLRSDLAELRDDWLQRDKWRAGSTAVRALEILHEYPVLTVGRLASLLDVSFQSASTAMKNLVDTGILSEKTGYTRNRVFTAPEAVALLNRPFGEYEPDGYDM
;
A
#
# COMPACT_ATOMS: atom_id res chain seq x y z
N MET A 1 -16.22 -27.41 -2.86
CA MET A 1 -17.34 -26.66 -3.47
C MET A 1 -16.99 -26.09 -4.83
N HIS A 2 -15.87 -25.35 -5.02
CA HIS A 2 -15.46 -24.76 -6.32
C HIS A 2 -16.64 -24.22 -7.16
N PRO A 3 -17.47 -23.32 -6.57
CA PRO A 3 -18.80 -23.02 -7.09
C PRO A 3 -18.81 -22.20 -8.40
N PHE A 4 -17.70 -21.58 -8.77
CA PHE A 4 -17.59 -20.77 -9.98
C PHE A 4 -16.79 -21.47 -11.08
N ARG A 5 -17.06 -21.07 -12.34
CA ARG A 5 -16.33 -21.58 -13.53
C ARG A 5 -14.86 -21.16 -13.54
N ASP A 6 -14.55 -19.98 -13.02
CA ASP A 6 -13.20 -19.44 -12.80
C ASP A 6 -13.26 -18.46 -11.61
N GLY A 7 -12.10 -18.14 -11.02
CA GLY A 7 -11.97 -17.09 -10.01
C GLY A 7 -12.13 -17.55 -8.57
N ASN A 8 -12.37 -18.85 -8.32
CA ASN A 8 -12.56 -19.37 -6.95
C ASN A 8 -11.40 -19.01 -6.01
N GLY A 9 -10.16 -19.05 -6.49
CA GLY A 9 -9.00 -18.65 -5.67
C GLY A 9 -8.91 -17.16 -5.39
N ARG A 10 -9.44 -16.29 -6.27
CA ARG A 10 -9.53 -14.83 -6.04
C ARG A 10 -10.65 -14.52 -5.05
N VAL A 11 -11.82 -15.12 -5.26
CA VAL A 11 -12.97 -14.97 -4.35
C VAL A 11 -12.66 -15.50 -2.96
N GLY A 12 -12.04 -16.68 -2.85
CA GLY A 12 -11.66 -17.26 -1.56
C GLY A 12 -10.65 -16.40 -0.80
N ARG A 13 -9.65 -15.84 -1.49
CA ARG A 13 -8.68 -14.93 -0.87
C ARG A 13 -9.31 -13.60 -0.45
N LEU A 14 -10.27 -13.08 -1.21
CA LEU A 14 -10.99 -11.85 -0.86
C LEU A 14 -11.96 -12.06 0.31
N LEU A 15 -12.53 -13.26 0.46
CA LEU A 15 -13.48 -13.54 1.53
C LEU A 15 -12.84 -13.41 2.92
N LEU A 16 -11.55 -13.74 3.05
CA LEU A 16 -10.82 -13.66 4.32
C LEU A 16 -10.79 -12.25 4.93
N PRO A 17 -10.29 -11.20 4.25
CA PRO A 17 -10.33 -9.84 4.79
C PRO A 17 -11.76 -9.33 4.99
N VAL A 18 -12.74 -9.80 4.19
CA VAL A 18 -14.16 -9.45 4.40
C VAL A 18 -14.70 -10.07 5.69
N MET A 19 -14.39 -11.33 5.98
CA MET A 19 -14.78 -12.01 7.23
C MET A 19 -14.12 -11.35 8.44
N MET A 20 -12.83 -10.96 8.33
CA MET A 20 -12.17 -10.18 9.37
C MET A 20 -12.94 -8.89 9.66
N ALA A 21 -13.30 -8.13 8.63
CA ALA A 21 -14.07 -6.89 8.77
C ALA A 21 -15.43 -7.11 9.45
N ASP A 22 -16.15 -8.16 9.04
CA ASP A 22 -17.47 -8.51 9.57
C ASP A 22 -17.40 -8.88 11.07
N GLU A 23 -16.30 -9.52 11.49
CA GLU A 23 -16.01 -9.86 12.89
C GLU A 23 -15.42 -8.68 13.69
N GLY A 24 -15.23 -7.51 13.07
CA GLY A 24 -14.68 -6.32 13.72
C GLY A 24 -13.16 -6.29 13.83
N HIS A 25 -12.47 -7.13 13.05
CA HIS A 25 -11.01 -7.13 12.92
C HIS A 25 -10.54 -6.26 11.75
N GLU A 26 -9.33 -5.71 11.87
CA GLU A 26 -8.69 -4.96 10.78
C GLU A 26 -8.42 -5.92 9.59
N PRO A 27 -8.92 -5.61 8.37
CA PRO A 27 -8.72 -6.47 7.22
C PRO A 27 -7.26 -6.48 6.77
N VAL A 28 -6.67 -7.67 6.63
CA VAL A 28 -5.28 -7.82 6.15
C VAL A 28 -5.27 -8.50 4.79
N TYR A 29 -4.61 -7.90 3.80
CA TYR A 29 -4.50 -8.44 2.46
C TYR A 29 -3.36 -9.46 2.35
N LEU A 30 -3.69 -10.74 2.42
CA LEU A 30 -2.71 -11.84 2.50
C LEU A 30 -2.13 -12.27 1.15
N SER A 31 -2.59 -11.68 0.05
CA SER A 31 -2.29 -12.20 -1.29
C SER A 31 -0.80 -12.21 -1.60
N SER A 32 -0.03 -11.19 -1.20
CA SER A 32 1.41 -11.12 -1.46
C SER A 32 2.15 -12.23 -0.72
N PHE A 33 1.87 -12.45 0.56
CA PHE A 33 2.45 -13.56 1.32
C PHE A 33 2.11 -14.93 0.69
N ILE A 34 0.84 -15.12 0.29
CA ILE A 34 0.39 -16.35 -0.37
C ILE A 34 1.10 -16.55 -1.71
N GLU A 35 1.31 -15.48 -2.46
CA GLU A 35 1.97 -15.51 -3.77
C GLU A 35 3.44 -15.95 -3.66
N GLU A 36 4.16 -15.44 -2.67
CA GLU A 36 5.54 -15.84 -2.36
C GLU A 36 5.62 -17.27 -1.80
N ASN A 37 4.57 -17.73 -1.10
CA ASN A 37 4.54 -19.04 -0.43
C ASN A 37 3.54 -20.03 -1.04
N LYS A 38 3.25 -19.91 -2.35
CA LYS A 38 2.19 -20.68 -3.05
C LYS A 38 2.24 -22.18 -2.79
N GLN A 39 3.43 -22.77 -2.84
CA GLN A 39 3.57 -24.21 -2.69
C GLN A 39 3.07 -24.66 -1.31
N ARG A 40 3.48 -23.96 -0.24
CA ARG A 40 3.04 -24.24 1.14
C ARG A 40 1.54 -24.05 1.31
N TYR A 41 0.97 -23.03 0.68
CA TYR A 41 -0.47 -22.81 0.66
C TYR A 41 -1.22 -23.99 0.01
N TYR A 42 -0.78 -24.43 -1.18
CA TYR A 42 -1.39 -25.56 -1.87
C TYR A 42 -1.21 -26.88 -1.13
N ASP A 43 -0.05 -27.10 -0.49
CA ASP A 43 0.18 -28.29 0.33
C ASP A 43 -0.76 -28.33 1.54
N GLY A 44 -1.00 -27.18 2.18
CA GLY A 44 -1.99 -27.06 3.25
C GLY A 44 -3.42 -27.35 2.78
N LEU A 45 -3.83 -26.80 1.63
CA LEU A 45 -5.12 -27.10 1.02
C LEU A 45 -5.27 -28.59 0.68
N LYS A 46 -4.21 -29.20 0.14
CA LYS A 46 -4.18 -30.62 -0.23
C LYS A 46 -4.27 -31.52 1.00
N ALA A 47 -3.57 -31.18 2.08
CA ALA A 47 -3.65 -31.89 3.36
C ALA A 47 -5.08 -31.88 3.92
N ALA A 48 -5.72 -30.70 3.94
CA ALA A 48 -7.09 -30.54 4.38
C ALA A 48 -8.06 -31.36 3.51
N GLN A 49 -7.91 -31.31 2.19
CA GLN A 49 -8.79 -32.02 1.26
C GLN A 49 -8.63 -33.55 1.33
N GLN A 50 -7.40 -34.06 1.37
CA GLN A 50 -7.12 -35.49 1.20
C GLN A 50 -7.11 -36.25 2.53
N ARG A 51 -6.75 -35.56 3.62
CA ARG A 51 -6.50 -36.19 4.92
C ARG A 51 -7.33 -35.61 6.06
N MET A 52 -8.19 -34.62 5.79
CA MET A 52 -8.90 -33.84 6.83
C MET A 52 -7.94 -33.20 7.84
N ASP A 53 -6.68 -33.01 7.46
CA ASP A 53 -5.66 -32.40 8.31
C ASP A 53 -5.56 -30.90 7.97
N TYR A 54 -6.22 -30.10 8.78
CA TYR A 54 -6.25 -28.64 8.64
C TYR A 54 -5.06 -27.95 9.30
N SER A 55 -4.27 -28.67 10.10
CA SER A 55 -3.19 -28.09 10.91
C SER A 55 -2.18 -27.30 10.05
N PRO A 56 -1.69 -27.84 8.91
CA PRO A 56 -0.76 -27.09 8.06
C PRO A 56 -1.37 -25.81 7.48
N LEU A 57 -2.65 -25.84 7.13
CA LEU A 57 -3.37 -24.68 6.60
C LEU A 57 -3.56 -23.62 7.68
N VAL A 58 -3.97 -24.00 8.90
CA VAL A 58 -4.13 -23.07 10.03
C VAL A 58 -2.81 -22.39 10.37
N VAL A 59 -1.73 -23.17 10.50
CA VAL A 59 -0.39 -22.63 10.76
C VAL A 59 0.07 -21.70 9.62
N PHE A 60 -0.20 -22.08 8.37
CA PHE A 60 0.11 -21.23 7.22
C PHE A 60 -0.63 -19.89 7.29
N MET A 61 -1.94 -19.91 7.54
CA MET A 61 -2.77 -18.69 7.61
C MET A 61 -2.37 -17.79 8.78
N ALA A 62 -2.08 -18.36 9.95
CA ALA A 62 -1.61 -17.60 11.11
C ALA A 62 -0.29 -16.87 10.81
N ASN A 63 0.66 -17.55 10.17
CA ASN A 63 1.90 -16.93 9.72
C ASN A 63 1.65 -15.85 8.66
N ALA A 64 0.77 -16.11 7.68
CA ALA A 64 0.43 -15.15 6.65
C ALA A 64 -0.10 -13.84 7.24
N ILE A 65 -0.99 -13.92 8.23
CA ILE A 65 -1.52 -12.74 8.95
C ILE A 65 -0.39 -12.02 9.68
N LYS A 66 0.39 -12.75 10.49
CA LYS A 66 1.48 -12.20 11.29
C LYS A 66 2.48 -11.42 10.42
N GLU A 67 3.00 -12.06 9.37
CA GLU A 67 4.00 -11.44 8.48
C GLU A 67 3.40 -10.26 7.70
N SER A 68 2.17 -10.38 7.20
CA SER A 68 1.51 -9.28 6.48
C SER A 68 1.28 -8.05 7.37
N VAL A 69 0.99 -8.24 8.66
CA VAL A 69 0.88 -7.14 9.64
C VAL A 69 2.24 -6.50 9.92
N TYR A 70 3.32 -7.30 10.00
CA TYR A 70 4.67 -6.75 10.16
C TYR A 70 5.08 -5.89 8.96
N GLU A 71 4.88 -6.39 7.75
CA GLU A 71 5.17 -5.65 6.51
C GLU A 71 4.38 -4.34 6.43
N LEU A 72 3.08 -4.37 6.75
CA LEU A 72 2.24 -3.17 6.78
C LEU A 72 2.75 -2.13 7.80
N LYS A 73 3.19 -2.58 8.98
CA LYS A 73 3.76 -1.69 10.00
C LYS A 73 5.06 -1.04 9.52
N ARG A 74 5.94 -1.81 8.86
CA ARG A 74 7.20 -1.29 8.30
C ARG A 74 6.93 -0.28 7.18
N LEU A 75 6.08 -0.63 6.22
CA LEU A 75 5.65 0.28 5.15
C LEU A 75 5.08 1.60 5.70
N ARG A 76 4.29 1.54 6.78
CA ARG A 76 3.78 2.74 7.44
C ARG A 76 4.89 3.59 8.06
N SER A 77 5.92 2.97 8.64
CA SER A 77 7.10 3.68 9.17
C SER A 77 7.85 4.36 8.02
N ASP A 78 8.18 3.62 6.96
CA ASP A 78 8.92 4.14 5.81
C ASP A 78 8.20 5.32 5.15
N LEU A 79 6.87 5.24 5.01
CA LEU A 79 6.06 6.33 4.46
C LEU A 79 6.04 7.56 5.38
N ALA A 80 6.11 7.38 6.69
CA ALA A 80 6.20 8.48 7.64
C ALA A 80 7.59 9.14 7.59
N GLU A 81 8.65 8.35 7.57
CA GLU A 81 10.04 8.81 7.41
C GLU A 81 10.22 9.55 6.08
N LEU A 82 9.69 9.02 4.97
CA LEU A 82 9.72 9.68 3.66
C LEU A 82 9.04 11.04 3.69
N ARG A 83 7.93 11.18 4.43
CA ARG A 83 7.24 12.46 4.60
C ARG A 83 8.10 13.45 5.40
N ASP A 84 8.79 12.99 6.44
CA ASP A 84 9.71 13.83 7.21
C ASP A 84 10.91 14.27 6.36
N ASP A 85 11.46 13.39 5.52
CA ASP A 85 12.51 13.71 4.57
C ASP A 85 12.05 14.77 3.56
N TRP A 86 10.84 14.63 3.00
CA TRP A 86 10.26 15.64 2.11
C TRP A 86 10.09 17.01 2.78
N LEU A 87 9.72 17.04 4.06
CA LEU A 87 9.63 18.28 4.82
C LEU A 87 11.00 18.95 5.04
N GLN A 88 12.10 18.20 4.93
CA GLN A 88 13.47 18.73 5.08
C GLN A 88 14.12 19.15 3.74
N ARG A 89 13.56 18.75 2.58
CA ARG A 89 14.16 19.05 1.25
C ARG A 89 14.15 20.52 0.85
N ASP A 90 13.26 21.32 1.43
CA ASP A 90 13.15 22.74 1.13
C ASP A 90 12.66 23.52 2.35
N LYS A 91 12.78 24.85 2.30
CA LYS A 91 12.24 25.77 3.31
C LYS A 91 10.75 26.01 3.04
N TRP A 92 9.93 25.09 3.53
CA TRP A 92 8.49 25.22 3.39
C TRP A 92 7.88 26.28 4.32
N ARG A 93 6.97 27.09 3.79
CA ARG A 93 6.13 27.94 4.64
C ARG A 93 5.13 27.07 5.41
N ALA A 94 5.11 27.19 6.74
CA ALA A 94 4.16 26.51 7.60
C ALA A 94 2.71 26.72 7.13
N GLY A 95 1.94 25.64 7.07
CA GLY A 95 0.54 25.64 6.61
C GLY A 95 0.36 25.96 5.11
N SER A 96 1.43 26.03 4.32
CA SER A 96 1.30 26.16 2.86
C SER A 96 0.63 24.95 2.24
N THR A 97 0.00 25.14 1.09
CA THR A 97 -0.61 24.07 0.30
C THR A 97 0.39 22.96 -0.04
N ALA A 98 1.67 23.30 -0.24
CA ALA A 98 2.73 22.31 -0.46
C ALA A 98 2.95 21.42 0.78
N VAL A 99 3.10 22.01 1.99
CA VAL A 99 3.21 21.24 3.25
C VAL A 99 1.99 20.36 3.47
N ARG A 100 0.79 20.91 3.28
CA ARG A 100 -0.46 20.15 3.40
C ARG A 100 -0.58 19.03 2.36
N ALA A 101 0.04 19.18 1.19
CA ALA A 101 0.10 18.12 0.20
C ALA A 101 1.03 16.98 0.65
N LEU A 102 2.20 17.30 1.23
CA LEU A 102 3.14 16.28 1.76
C LEU A 102 2.49 15.35 2.78
N GLU A 103 1.57 15.89 3.60
CA GLU A 103 0.80 15.12 4.58
C GLU A 103 -0.08 14.03 3.95
N ILE A 104 -0.55 14.22 2.71
CA ILE A 104 -1.51 13.30 2.06
C ILE A 104 -0.90 12.50 0.91
N LEU A 105 0.33 12.79 0.50
CA LEU A 105 0.98 12.11 -0.64
C LEU A 105 1.23 10.62 -0.40
N HIS A 106 1.31 10.18 0.85
CA HIS A 106 1.42 8.75 1.16
C HIS A 106 0.12 7.98 0.87
N GLU A 107 -1.05 8.62 1.04
CA GLU A 107 -2.35 8.05 0.67
C GLU A 107 -2.69 8.25 -0.82
N TYR A 108 -2.27 9.40 -1.37
CA TYR A 108 -2.51 9.79 -2.76
C TYR A 108 -1.18 10.01 -3.49
N PRO A 109 -0.37 8.95 -3.72
CA PRO A 109 0.93 9.09 -4.38
C PRO A 109 0.80 9.38 -5.88
N VAL A 110 -0.39 9.25 -6.44
CA VAL A 110 -0.73 9.56 -7.83
C VAL A 110 -1.97 10.45 -7.84
N LEU A 111 -1.82 11.67 -8.35
CA LEU A 111 -2.90 12.64 -8.31
C LEU A 111 -2.82 13.68 -9.43
N THR A 112 -3.92 14.40 -9.62
CA THR A 112 -4.00 15.58 -10.50
C THR A 112 -4.09 16.85 -9.66
N VAL A 113 -3.84 18.01 -10.27
CA VAL A 113 -4.03 19.31 -9.62
C VAL A 113 -5.46 19.48 -9.10
N GLY A 114 -6.47 19.09 -9.89
CA GLY A 114 -7.87 19.18 -9.49
C GLY A 114 -8.20 18.28 -8.29
N ARG A 115 -7.59 17.09 -8.23
CA ARG A 115 -7.74 16.19 -7.08
C ARG A 115 -7.09 16.79 -5.83
N LEU A 116 -5.90 17.37 -5.94
CA LEU A 116 -5.24 18.06 -4.82
C LEU A 116 -6.09 19.21 -4.29
N ALA A 117 -6.58 20.06 -5.20
CA ALA A 117 -7.42 21.21 -4.87
C ALA A 117 -8.66 20.78 -4.07
N SER A 118 -9.30 19.69 -4.48
CA SER A 118 -10.47 19.13 -3.80
C SER A 118 -10.14 18.54 -2.43
N LEU A 119 -9.05 17.76 -2.33
CA LEU A 119 -8.62 17.12 -1.09
C LEU A 119 -8.21 18.14 -0.01
N LEU A 120 -7.58 19.23 -0.43
CA LEU A 120 -7.10 20.28 0.48
C LEU A 120 -8.07 21.45 0.64
N ASP A 121 -9.22 21.44 -0.04
CA ASP A 121 -10.17 22.54 -0.07
C ASP A 121 -9.48 23.90 -0.36
N VAL A 122 -8.79 23.96 -1.50
CA VAL A 122 -8.07 25.16 -1.96
C VAL A 122 -8.39 25.46 -3.42
N SER A 123 -8.10 26.69 -3.86
CA SER A 123 -8.25 27.03 -5.27
C SER A 123 -7.33 26.18 -6.16
N PHE A 124 -7.79 25.93 -7.40
CA PHE A 124 -6.98 25.24 -8.41
C PHE A 124 -5.61 25.90 -8.60
N GLN A 125 -5.57 27.25 -8.56
CA GLN A 125 -4.32 27.99 -8.70
C GLN A 125 -3.35 27.71 -7.54
N SER A 126 -3.85 27.67 -6.30
CA SER A 126 -3.04 27.33 -5.12
C SER A 126 -2.48 25.92 -5.21
N ALA A 127 -3.32 24.95 -5.59
CA ALA A 127 -2.90 23.58 -5.81
C ALA A 127 -1.87 23.47 -6.95
N SER A 128 -2.08 24.18 -8.07
CA SER A 128 -1.15 24.18 -9.20
C SER A 128 0.22 24.72 -8.83
N THR A 129 0.27 25.80 -8.03
CA THR A 129 1.52 26.35 -7.52
C THR A 129 2.20 25.37 -6.58
N ALA A 130 1.47 24.71 -5.68
CA ALA A 130 2.02 23.69 -4.80
C ALA A 130 2.60 22.51 -5.59
N MET A 131 1.86 21.97 -6.56
CA MET A 131 2.33 20.88 -7.42
C MET A 131 3.60 21.26 -8.18
N LYS A 132 3.69 22.50 -8.67
CA LYS A 132 4.91 22.99 -9.32
C LYS A 132 6.10 22.99 -8.35
N ASN A 133 5.95 23.54 -7.15
CA ASN A 133 7.02 23.55 -6.15
C ASN A 133 7.47 22.14 -5.77
N LEU A 134 6.54 21.20 -5.65
CA LEU A 134 6.84 19.80 -5.37
C LEU A 134 7.56 19.09 -6.53
N VAL A 135 7.28 19.50 -7.77
CA VAL A 135 8.05 19.02 -8.94
C VAL A 135 9.45 19.64 -8.95
N ASP A 136 9.56 20.95 -8.69
CA ASP A 136 10.84 21.67 -8.70
C ASP A 136 11.81 21.14 -7.61
N THR A 137 11.26 20.56 -6.53
CA THR A 137 12.01 19.91 -5.43
C THR A 137 12.21 18.40 -5.63
N GLY A 138 11.75 17.83 -6.75
CA GLY A 138 11.92 16.41 -7.10
C GLY A 138 11.00 15.45 -6.33
N ILE A 139 10.07 15.95 -5.53
CA ILE A 139 9.11 15.13 -4.76
C ILE A 139 8.02 14.56 -5.67
N LEU A 140 7.59 15.35 -6.65
CA LEU A 140 6.64 14.92 -7.68
C LEU A 140 7.29 14.89 -9.05
N SER A 141 6.77 14.03 -9.91
CA SER A 141 7.11 13.97 -11.33
C SER A 141 5.82 13.92 -12.15
N GLU A 142 5.76 14.69 -13.24
CA GLU A 142 4.65 14.63 -14.17
C GLU A 142 4.86 13.50 -15.19
N LYS A 143 3.88 12.59 -15.31
CA LYS A 143 4.02 11.36 -16.13
C LYS A 143 3.41 11.47 -17.53
N THR A 144 2.50 12.40 -17.75
CA THR A 144 1.59 12.35 -18.91
C THR A 144 2.08 13.10 -20.15
N GLY A 145 2.87 14.16 -19.99
CA GLY A 145 3.25 15.09 -21.06
C GLY A 145 2.06 15.86 -21.66
N TYR A 146 0.88 15.79 -21.05
CA TYR A 146 -0.35 16.41 -21.58
C TYR A 146 -0.47 17.89 -21.18
N THR A 147 -1.22 18.65 -21.98
CA THR A 147 -1.55 20.06 -21.69
C THR A 147 -2.71 20.21 -20.70
N ARG A 148 -3.57 19.20 -20.53
CA ARG A 148 -4.69 19.17 -19.56
C ARG A 148 -4.74 17.83 -18.85
N ASN A 149 -5.35 17.81 -17.66
CA ASN A 149 -5.47 16.61 -16.80
C ASN A 149 -4.13 15.90 -16.56
N ARG A 150 -3.07 16.69 -16.36
CA ARG A 150 -1.73 16.18 -16.03
C ARG A 150 -1.79 15.32 -14.77
N VAL A 151 -1.18 14.13 -14.85
CA VAL A 151 -1.04 13.22 -13.73
C VAL A 151 0.37 13.34 -13.18
N PHE A 152 0.44 13.52 -11.88
CA PHE A 152 1.67 13.64 -11.13
C PHE A 152 1.80 12.45 -10.19
N THR A 153 3.02 11.96 -10.05
CA THR A 153 3.36 10.83 -9.20
C THR A 153 4.43 11.24 -8.20
N ALA A 154 4.32 10.79 -6.95
CA ALA A 154 5.40 10.80 -5.97
C ALA A 154 6.20 9.50 -6.14
N PRO A 155 7.28 9.49 -6.95
CA PRO A 155 7.94 8.24 -7.35
C PRO A 155 8.48 7.44 -6.16
N GLU A 156 8.96 8.12 -5.11
CA GLU A 156 9.52 7.48 -3.91
C GLU A 156 8.44 6.76 -3.11
N ALA A 157 7.27 7.39 -2.90
CA ALA A 157 6.15 6.72 -2.24
C ALA A 157 5.60 5.57 -3.09
N VAL A 158 5.51 5.74 -4.41
CA VAL A 158 5.12 4.66 -5.33
C VAL A 158 6.11 3.50 -5.27
N ALA A 159 7.41 3.76 -5.11
CA ALA A 159 8.41 2.71 -4.97
C ALA A 159 8.21 1.92 -3.67
N LEU A 160 7.99 2.60 -2.54
CA LEU A 160 7.70 1.94 -1.25
C LEU A 160 6.42 1.08 -1.34
N LEU A 161 5.35 1.61 -1.92
CA LEU A 161 4.08 0.89 -2.07
C LEU A 161 4.15 -0.33 -3.00
N ASN A 162 5.10 -0.34 -3.93
CA ASN A 162 5.31 -1.45 -4.88
C ASN A 162 6.43 -2.40 -4.46
N ARG A 163 7.03 -2.20 -3.26
CA ARG A 163 8.08 -3.08 -2.77
C ARG A 163 7.58 -4.53 -2.67
N PRO A 164 8.31 -5.51 -3.23
CA PRO A 164 7.98 -6.91 -3.06
C PRO A 164 7.93 -7.34 -1.59
N PHE A 165 7.05 -8.28 -1.30
CA PHE A 165 6.86 -8.81 0.04
C PHE A 165 8.12 -9.52 0.53
N GLY A 166 8.54 -9.25 1.77
CA GLY A 166 9.70 -9.92 2.37
C GLY A 166 11.06 -9.40 1.92
N GLU A 167 11.08 -8.28 1.16
CA GLU A 167 12.32 -7.55 0.92
C GLU A 167 12.75 -6.70 2.13
N TYR A 168 11.89 -6.53 3.14
CA TYR A 168 12.32 -5.95 4.41
C TYR A 168 13.31 -6.89 5.07
N GLU A 169 14.59 -6.48 5.12
CA GLU A 169 15.53 -7.12 6.02
C GLU A 169 14.93 -7.05 7.43
N PRO A 170 14.74 -8.19 8.12
CA PRO A 170 14.22 -8.15 9.46
C PRO A 170 15.24 -7.41 10.32
N ASP A 171 14.87 -6.23 10.80
CA ASP A 171 15.56 -5.62 11.94
C ASP A 171 15.54 -6.62 13.09
N GLY A 172 16.62 -7.40 13.22
CA GLY A 172 17.09 -8.04 14.44
C GLY A 172 16.09 -8.80 15.31
N TYR A 173 14.97 -9.32 14.79
CA TYR A 173 14.21 -10.33 15.51
C TYR A 173 14.83 -11.68 15.22
N ASP A 174 15.82 -12.03 16.05
CA ASP A 174 16.29 -13.40 16.23
C ASP A 174 15.09 -14.34 16.40
N MET A 175 15.12 -15.44 15.65
CA MET A 175 14.30 -16.63 15.92
C MET A 175 14.77 -17.34 17.20
#